data_AF-A0A812N3X0-F1
#
_entry.id   AF-A0A812N3X0-F1
#
_cell.length_a   1.000
_cell.length_b   1.000
_cell.length_c   1.000
_cell.angle_alpha   90.00
_cell.angle_beta   90.00
_cell.angle_gamma   90.00
#
_symmetry.space_group_name_H-M   'P 1'
#
loop_
_entity.id
_entity.type
_entity.pdbx_description
1 polymer ?
#
loop_
_entity_poly.entity_id
_entity_poly.type
_entity_poly.pdbx_seq_one_letter_code
_entity_poly.pdbx_strand_id
1 'polypeptide(L)'
;MALLPRQLLSPKEEGMLRLLRSMAQVWVTGGWLRDKVLASLDVNLEARAHCQRIARLCGQSHGDLDLVVAGMTSAEFYGRCARDEAFRSLLRRPPLLVEAKGGRPNTVKLTLSEATVDVTSLADPRPGSGAQSGQEDSLAQDCQHRDVSFNALYLEAGEEEVLDPCHQGLSDLSSGVVRTPHAGCNAAREAKVLKTVFDEIREACLCF
;
A
#
# COMPACT_ATOMS: atom_id res chain seq x y z
N MET A 1 -1.57 -15.43 -7.24
CA MET A 1 -0.78 -14.28 -7.74
C MET A 1 -1.74 -13.33 -8.41
N ALA A 2 -1.77 -12.07 -7.98
CA ALA A 2 -2.63 -11.05 -8.59
C ALA A 2 -1.77 -10.06 -9.37
N LEU A 3 -2.27 -9.62 -10.51
CA LEU A 3 -1.69 -8.52 -11.27
C LEU A 3 -2.51 -7.26 -11.01
N LEU A 4 -1.83 -6.12 -10.91
CA LEU A 4 -2.46 -4.81 -10.97
C LEU A 4 -2.27 -4.23 -12.37
N PRO A 5 -3.30 -4.30 -13.25
CA PRO A 5 -3.20 -3.75 -14.59
C PRO A 5 -2.83 -2.27 -14.55
N ARG A 6 -1.81 -1.86 -15.31
CA ARG A 6 -1.37 -0.45 -15.40
C ARG A 6 -2.48 0.52 -15.78
N GLN A 7 -3.49 0.07 -16.53
CA GLN A 7 -4.68 0.86 -16.87
C GLN A 7 -5.50 1.34 -15.64
N LEU A 8 -5.28 0.76 -14.46
CA LEU A 8 -5.88 1.21 -13.20
C LEU A 8 -5.11 2.36 -12.55
N LEU A 9 -3.90 2.65 -13.03
CA LEU A 9 -3.11 3.81 -12.64
C LEU A 9 -3.45 4.98 -13.56
N SER A 10 -3.72 6.13 -12.95
CA SER A 10 -3.73 7.38 -13.71
C SER A 10 -2.32 7.72 -14.20
N PRO A 11 -2.17 8.51 -15.28
CA PRO A 11 -0.86 8.95 -15.75
C PRO A 11 -0.03 9.67 -14.68
N LYS A 12 -0.70 10.39 -13.77
CA LYS A 12 -0.07 11.05 -12.62
C LYS A 12 0.51 10.03 -11.63
N GLU A 13 -0.28 9.01 -11.26
CA GLU A 13 0.17 7.93 -10.36
C GLU A 13 1.34 7.15 -10.98
N GLU A 14 1.26 6.81 -12.26
CA GLU A 14 2.34 6.09 -12.95
C GLU A 14 3.64 6.92 -13.00
N GLY A 15 3.54 8.21 -13.32
CA GLY A 15 4.69 9.13 -13.30
C GLY A 15 5.32 9.25 -11.91
N MET A 16 4.48 9.35 -10.87
CA MET A 16 4.92 9.38 -9.48
C MET A 16 5.64 8.08 -9.06
N LEU A 17 5.07 6.91 -9.35
CA LEU A 17 5.68 5.63 -9.00
C LEU A 17 7.01 5.41 -9.74
N ARG A 18 7.09 5.80 -11.02
CA ARG A 18 8.32 5.73 -11.80
C ARG A 18 9.43 6.58 -11.18
N LEU A 19 9.09 7.77 -10.71
CA LEU A 19 10.03 8.65 -10.03
C LEU A 19 10.48 8.07 -8.68
N LEU A 20 9.54 7.60 -7.86
CA LEU A 20 9.86 6.98 -6.56
C LEU A 20 10.80 5.77 -6.75
N ARG A 21 10.57 4.95 -7.79
CA ARG A 21 11.47 3.85 -8.18
C ARG A 21 12.89 4.32 -8.51
N SER A 22 13.06 5.49 -9.14
CA SER A 22 14.41 6.03 -9.41
C SER A 22 15.13 6.52 -8.14
N MET A 23 14.40 6.75 -7.05
CA MET A 23 14.94 7.22 -5.77
C MET A 23 15.34 6.08 -4.85
N ALA A 24 14.59 4.97 -4.84
CA ALA A 24 14.89 3.81 -4.02
C ALA A 24 14.13 2.60 -4.53
N GLN A 25 14.42 1.43 -3.97
CA GLN A 25 13.48 0.32 -4.05
C GLN A 25 12.28 0.63 -3.13
N VAL A 26 11.12 0.84 -3.74
CA VAL A 26 9.91 1.32 -3.08
C VAL A 26 8.78 0.34 -3.30
N TRP A 27 8.03 0.07 -2.24
CA TRP A 27 6.83 -0.76 -2.28
C TRP A 27 5.62 0.06 -1.85
N VAL A 28 4.57 0.03 -2.67
CA VAL A 28 3.26 0.60 -2.33
C VAL A 28 2.47 -0.42 -1.53
N THR A 29 1.74 0.02 -0.52
CA THR A 29 0.99 -0.85 0.38
C THR A 29 -0.22 -0.11 0.98
N GLY A 30 -0.94 -0.73 1.92
CA GLY A 30 -2.05 -0.13 2.63
C GLY A 30 -3.34 -0.01 1.82
N GLY A 31 -4.19 0.96 2.21
CA GLY A 31 -5.55 1.09 1.69
C GLY A 31 -5.61 1.42 0.20
N TRP A 32 -4.68 2.23 -0.31
CA TRP A 32 -4.63 2.57 -1.73
C TRP A 32 -4.45 1.31 -2.59
N LEU A 33 -3.54 0.40 -2.22
CA LEU A 33 -3.30 -0.81 -3.00
C LEU A 33 -4.49 -1.77 -2.92
N ARG A 34 -5.08 -1.95 -1.74
CA ARG A 34 -6.32 -2.72 -1.55
C ARG A 34 -7.41 -2.25 -2.51
N ASP A 35 -7.65 -0.95 -2.59
CA ASP A 35 -8.71 -0.38 -3.42
C ASP A 35 -8.42 -0.56 -4.92
N LYS A 36 -7.15 -0.48 -5.33
CA LYS A 36 -6.71 -0.76 -6.71
C LYS A 36 -6.87 -2.22 -7.08
N VAL A 37 -6.56 -3.15 -6.17
CA VAL A 37 -6.76 -4.60 -6.38
C VAL A 37 -8.25 -4.93 -6.42
N LEU A 38 -9.07 -4.39 -5.51
CA LEU A 38 -10.53 -4.56 -5.59
C LEU A 38 -11.10 -4.09 -6.93
N ALA A 39 -10.58 -2.99 -7.44
CA ALA A 39 -10.96 -2.47 -8.75
C ALA A 39 -10.56 -3.41 -9.91
N SER A 40 -9.55 -4.26 -9.75
CA SER A 40 -9.16 -5.25 -10.77
C SER A 40 -9.94 -6.56 -10.69
N LEU A 41 -10.54 -6.88 -9.53
CA LEU A 41 -11.30 -8.11 -9.30
C LEU A 41 -12.72 -8.13 -9.90
N ASP A 42 -13.13 -7.05 -10.56
CA ASP A 42 -14.37 -6.94 -11.35
C ASP A 42 -15.68 -7.26 -10.60
N VAL A 43 -15.67 -7.16 -9.26
CA VAL A 43 -16.75 -7.69 -8.43
C VAL A 43 -18.06 -6.89 -8.52
N ASN A 44 -18.01 -5.63 -8.99
CA ASN A 44 -19.18 -4.80 -9.36
C ASN A 44 -18.73 -3.45 -9.98
N LEU A 45 -18.73 -3.31 -11.31
CA LEU A 45 -18.31 -2.08 -12.01
C LEU A 45 -19.17 -0.86 -11.68
N GLU A 46 -20.46 -1.05 -11.41
CA GLU A 46 -21.41 0.03 -11.13
C GLU A 46 -21.21 0.59 -9.71
N ALA A 47 -21.14 -0.27 -8.71
CA ALA A 47 -20.81 0.12 -7.35
C ALA A 47 -19.44 0.82 -7.30
N ARG A 48 -18.47 0.35 -8.09
CA ARG A 48 -17.18 1.02 -8.26
C ARG A 48 -17.33 2.43 -8.82
N ALA A 49 -18.04 2.60 -9.93
CA ALA A 49 -18.23 3.92 -10.55
C ALA A 49 -18.93 4.89 -9.59
N HIS A 50 -19.87 4.39 -8.79
CA HIS A 50 -20.56 5.14 -7.75
C HIS A 50 -19.62 5.57 -6.62
N CYS A 51 -18.85 4.64 -6.04
CA CYS A 51 -17.87 4.94 -4.99
C CYS A 51 -16.78 5.91 -5.47
N GLN A 52 -16.27 5.74 -6.70
CA GLN A 52 -15.30 6.66 -7.28
C GLN A 52 -15.88 8.07 -7.48
N ARG A 53 -17.16 8.16 -7.85
CA ARG A 53 -17.87 9.44 -7.97
C ARG A 53 -18.01 10.12 -6.61
N ILE A 54 -18.43 9.38 -5.58
CA ILE A 54 -18.53 9.89 -4.21
C ILE A 54 -17.16 10.36 -3.72
N ALA A 55 -16.11 9.55 -3.85
CA ALA A 55 -14.76 9.92 -3.43
C ALA A 55 -14.27 11.22 -4.10
N ARG A 56 -14.54 11.38 -5.41
CA ARG A 56 -14.24 12.64 -6.13
C ARG A 56 -15.04 13.82 -5.60
N LEU A 57 -16.34 13.65 -5.34
CA LEU A 57 -17.20 14.70 -4.77
C LEU A 57 -16.77 15.11 -3.35
N CYS A 58 -16.23 14.16 -2.57
CA CYS A 58 -15.67 14.39 -1.26
C CYS A 58 -14.24 14.96 -1.28
N GLY A 59 -13.66 15.24 -2.46
CA GLY A 59 -12.29 15.75 -2.60
C GLY A 59 -11.20 14.73 -2.29
N GLN A 60 -11.54 13.45 -2.14
CA GLN A 60 -10.61 12.34 -1.92
C GLN A 60 -10.17 11.75 -3.27
N SER A 61 -9.60 12.58 -4.17
CA SER A 61 -9.29 12.13 -5.54
C SER A 61 -8.11 11.17 -5.63
N HIS A 62 -7.19 11.17 -4.64
CA HIS A 62 -5.92 10.44 -4.77
C HIS A 62 -5.52 9.54 -3.58
N GLY A 63 -6.27 9.56 -2.48
CA GLY A 63 -5.99 8.76 -1.29
C GLY A 63 -4.65 9.13 -0.61
N ASP A 64 -4.48 8.68 0.62
CA ASP A 64 -3.17 8.67 1.27
C ASP A 64 -2.43 7.41 0.78
N LEU A 65 -1.21 7.57 0.25
CA LEU A 65 -0.37 6.46 -0.18
C LEU A 65 0.60 6.10 0.93
N ASP A 66 0.56 4.84 1.36
CA ASP A 66 1.56 4.27 2.23
C ASP A 66 2.65 3.60 1.38
N LEU A 67 3.90 4.00 1.61
CA LEU A 67 5.06 3.42 0.96
C LEU A 67 6.04 2.87 1.99
N VAL A 68 6.74 1.81 1.61
CA VAL A 68 7.91 1.33 2.34
C VAL A 68 9.15 1.35 1.45
N VAL A 69 10.29 1.79 1.98
CA VAL A 69 11.59 1.82 1.27
C VAL A 69 12.49 0.69 1.77
N ALA A 70 13.16 0.00 0.84
CA ALA A 70 14.12 -1.05 1.16
C ALA A 70 15.57 -0.54 1.03
N GLY A 71 16.46 -1.09 1.85
CA GLY A 71 17.91 -0.84 1.78
C GLY A 71 18.36 0.54 2.24
N MET A 72 17.49 1.31 2.88
CA MET A 72 17.83 2.59 3.52
C MET A 72 16.82 2.96 4.61
N THR A 73 17.25 3.78 5.55
CA THR A 73 16.41 4.38 6.58
C THR A 73 15.55 5.51 6.01
N SER A 74 14.43 5.83 6.69
CA SER A 74 13.60 6.98 6.34
C SER A 74 14.38 8.31 6.35
N ALA A 75 15.38 8.46 7.23
CA ALA A 75 16.22 9.66 7.31
C ALA A 75 17.13 9.80 6.08
N GLU A 76 17.71 8.70 5.61
CA GLU A 76 18.51 8.67 4.38
C GLU A 76 17.63 8.96 3.15
N PHE A 77 16.45 8.34 3.08
CA PHE A 77 15.48 8.59 2.01
C PHE A 77 15.05 10.07 1.99
N TYR A 78 14.76 10.66 3.14
CA TYR A 78 14.51 12.10 3.28
C TYR A 78 15.67 12.94 2.74
N GLY A 79 16.90 12.63 3.15
CA GLY A 79 18.10 13.33 2.68
C GLY A 79 18.28 13.23 1.16
N ARG A 80 17.93 12.09 0.56
CA ARG A 80 17.94 11.91 -0.90
C ARG A 80 16.87 12.76 -1.59
N CYS A 81 15.64 12.76 -1.07
CA CYS A 81 14.55 13.60 -1.56
C CYS A 81 14.89 15.10 -1.50
N ALA A 82 15.59 15.55 -0.46
CA ALA A 82 15.98 16.94 -0.28
C ALA A 82 17.08 17.41 -1.25
N ARG A 83 17.89 16.49 -1.79
CA ARG A 83 19.01 16.77 -2.69
C ARG A 83 18.68 16.60 -4.18
N ASP A 84 17.72 15.74 -4.51
CA ASP A 84 17.37 15.46 -5.90
C ASP A 84 16.50 16.58 -6.50
N GLU A 85 17.06 17.34 -7.45
CA GLU A 85 16.38 18.49 -8.07
C GLU A 85 15.16 18.08 -8.89
N ALA A 86 15.26 16.97 -9.63
CA ALA A 86 14.16 16.46 -10.45
C ALA A 86 12.98 16.07 -9.56
N PHE A 87 13.25 15.35 -8.46
CA PHE A 87 12.24 14.99 -7.48
C PHE A 87 11.60 16.21 -6.82
N ARG A 88 12.41 17.20 -6.44
CA ARG A 88 11.94 18.43 -5.80
C ARG A 88 11.02 19.25 -6.67
N SER A 89 11.22 19.26 -7.98
CA SER A 89 10.35 19.98 -8.93
C SER A 89 8.90 19.47 -8.92
N LEU A 90 8.67 18.25 -8.42
CA LEU A 90 7.36 17.59 -8.37
C LEU A 90 6.68 17.69 -7.01
N LEU A 91 7.43 18.10 -5.99
CA LEU A 91 6.91 18.30 -4.65
C LEU A 91 6.12 19.61 -4.57
N ARG A 92 4.90 19.55 -4.04
CA ARG A 92 4.13 20.77 -3.73
C ARG A 92 4.64 21.46 -2.47
N ARG A 93 5.31 20.72 -1.59
CA ARG A 93 5.89 21.19 -0.32
C ARG A 93 7.21 20.47 -0.07
N PRO A 94 8.16 21.10 0.63
CA PRO A 94 9.37 20.41 1.08
C PRO A 94 9.01 19.09 1.78
N PRO A 95 9.82 18.03 1.61
CA PRO A 95 9.59 16.78 2.32
C PRO A 95 9.67 17.04 3.83
N LEU A 96 8.91 16.30 4.62
CA LEU A 96 8.92 16.40 6.08
C LEU A 96 9.37 15.09 6.69
N LEU A 97 10.43 15.11 7.49
CA LEU A 97 10.79 13.97 8.33
C LEU A 97 10.02 14.08 9.65
N VAL A 98 9.15 13.11 9.91
CA VAL A 98 8.39 12.99 11.14
C VAL A 98 9.06 11.94 12.02
N GLU A 99 9.55 12.36 13.17
CA GLU A 99 10.10 11.45 14.16
C GLU A 99 9.01 10.56 14.74
N ALA A 100 9.32 9.28 14.84
CA ALA A 100 8.41 8.31 15.41
C ALA A 100 8.20 8.51 16.90
N LYS A 101 6.99 8.20 17.38
CA LYS A 101 6.68 8.05 18.80
C LYS A 101 6.42 6.58 19.11
N GLY A 102 6.90 6.12 20.27
CA GLY A 102 6.59 4.78 20.78
C GLY A 102 7.26 3.63 20.02
N GLY A 103 8.50 3.80 19.57
CA GLY A 103 9.29 2.71 18.97
C GLY A 103 8.96 2.39 17.51
N ARG A 104 8.13 3.21 16.84
CA ARG A 104 7.88 3.09 15.39
C ARG A 104 9.10 3.58 14.58
N PRO A 105 9.23 3.21 13.29
CA PRO A 105 10.21 3.84 12.41
C PRO A 105 9.79 5.26 12.06
N ASN A 106 10.77 6.14 11.83
CA ASN A 106 10.52 7.50 11.34
C ASN A 106 9.73 7.45 10.01
N THR A 107 8.92 8.47 9.75
CA THR A 107 8.13 8.57 8.53
C THR A 107 8.52 9.80 7.75
N VAL A 108 8.74 9.67 6.44
CA VAL A 108 8.86 10.82 5.54
C VAL A 108 7.49 11.11 4.96
N LYS A 109 6.96 12.30 5.22
CA LYS A 109 5.74 12.79 4.57
C LYS A 109 6.10 13.59 3.33
N LEU A 110 5.51 13.22 2.20
CA LEU A 110 5.66 13.91 0.92
C LEU A 110 4.30 14.42 0.47
N THR A 111 4.30 15.56 -0.22
CA THR A 111 3.11 16.06 -0.94
C THR A 111 3.45 16.08 -2.43
N LEU A 112 3.13 15.00 -3.12
CA LEU A 112 3.42 14.80 -4.54
C LEU A 112 2.14 15.07 -5.35
N SER A 113 2.12 16.15 -6.11
CA SER A 113 0.89 16.61 -6.77
C SER A 113 -0.28 16.73 -5.78
N GLU A 114 -1.36 15.98 -5.96
CA GLU A 114 -2.56 16.00 -5.10
C GLU A 114 -2.57 14.87 -4.06
N ALA A 115 -1.52 14.03 -4.04
CA ALA A 115 -1.41 12.92 -3.11
C ALA A 115 -0.52 13.28 -1.91
N THR A 116 -0.94 12.81 -0.74
CA THR A 116 -0.06 12.72 0.43
C THR A 116 0.54 11.33 0.45
N VAL A 117 1.84 11.25 0.66
CA VAL A 117 2.58 10.00 0.64
C VAL A 117 3.36 9.87 1.94
N ASP A 118 3.06 8.82 2.70
CA ASP A 118 3.75 8.49 3.93
C ASP A 118 4.74 7.36 3.63
N VAL A 119 6.03 7.61 3.86
CA VAL A 119 7.11 6.67 3.54
C VAL A 119 7.80 6.21 4.82
N THR A 120 7.85 4.91 5.06
CA THR A 120 8.61 4.29 6.16
C THR A 120 9.71 3.37 5.63
N SER A 121 10.75 3.12 6.41
CA SER A 121 11.79 2.14 6.05
C SER A 121 11.37 0.73 6.44
N LEU A 122 11.63 -0.24 5.56
CA LEU A 122 11.63 -1.65 5.93
C LEU A 122 12.77 -1.95 6.91
N ALA A 123 12.56 -2.93 7.78
CA ALA A 123 13.62 -3.43 8.65
C ALA A 123 14.75 -4.03 7.81
N ASP A 124 15.99 -3.79 8.23
CA ASP A 124 17.15 -4.38 7.56
C ASP A 124 17.05 -5.92 7.58
N PRO A 125 17.38 -6.58 6.46
CA PRO A 125 17.42 -8.03 6.43
C PRO A 125 18.42 -8.55 7.47
N ARG A 126 18.11 -9.69 8.09
CA ARG A 126 19.01 -10.29 9.09
C ARG A 126 20.37 -10.58 8.44
N PRO A 127 21.48 -10.33 9.15
CA PRO A 127 22.81 -10.65 8.64
C PRO A 127 22.89 -12.12 8.21
N GLY A 128 23.34 -12.38 6.98
CA GLY A 128 23.47 -13.75 6.44
C GLY A 128 22.29 -14.25 5.60
N SER A 129 21.21 -13.47 5.50
CA SER A 129 20.13 -13.74 4.53
C SER A 129 20.63 -13.36 3.13
N GLY A 130 20.39 -14.19 2.12
CA GLY A 130 20.64 -13.78 0.73
C GLY A 130 19.84 -12.53 0.37
N ALA A 131 20.29 -11.72 -0.59
CA ALA A 131 19.65 -10.43 -0.88
C ALA A 131 18.14 -10.54 -1.18
N GLN A 132 17.73 -11.56 -1.94
CA GLN A 132 16.32 -11.81 -2.25
C GLN A 132 15.54 -12.38 -1.06
N SER A 133 16.07 -13.41 -0.38
CA SER A 133 15.40 -14.00 0.77
C SER A 133 15.24 -12.99 1.92
N GLY A 134 16.25 -12.14 2.12
CA GLY A 134 16.21 -11.09 3.13
C GLY A 134 15.12 -10.05 2.85
N GLN A 135 14.83 -9.75 1.60
CA GLN A 135 13.76 -8.81 1.25
C GLN A 135 12.37 -9.39 1.50
N GLU A 136 12.14 -10.65 1.09
CA GLU A 136 10.88 -11.35 1.39
C GLU A 136 10.68 -11.45 2.91
N ASP A 137 11.74 -11.73 3.66
CA ASP A 137 11.71 -11.76 5.13
C ASP A 137 11.38 -10.39 5.74
N SER A 138 11.92 -9.30 5.20
CA SER A 138 11.62 -7.94 5.66
C SER A 138 10.18 -7.52 5.35
N LEU A 139 9.66 -7.86 4.18
CA LEU A 139 8.25 -7.63 3.82
C LEU A 139 7.32 -8.48 4.69
N ALA A 140 7.67 -9.74 4.96
CA ALA A 140 6.91 -10.62 5.86
C ALA A 140 6.91 -10.10 7.31
N GLN A 141 7.98 -9.44 7.76
CA GLN A 141 7.99 -8.79 9.08
C GLN A 141 7.12 -7.52 9.09
N ASP A 142 7.22 -6.65 8.08
CA ASP A 142 6.37 -5.47 7.96
C ASP A 142 4.89 -5.87 7.89
N CYS A 143 4.56 -6.95 7.17
CA CYS A 143 3.19 -7.39 6.98
C CYS A 143 2.53 -7.76 8.32
N GLN A 144 3.27 -8.38 9.25
CA GLN A 144 2.76 -8.77 10.57
C GLN A 144 2.42 -7.59 11.48
N HIS A 145 2.97 -6.41 11.20
CA HIS A 145 2.71 -5.19 11.98
C HIS A 145 1.49 -4.40 11.48
N ARG A 146 0.86 -4.84 10.39
CA ARG A 146 -0.32 -4.19 9.83
C ARG A 146 -1.60 -4.67 10.50
N ASP A 147 -2.64 -3.87 10.36
CA ASP A 147 -3.93 -4.06 11.01
C ASP A 147 -4.74 -5.20 10.38
N VAL A 148 -4.80 -5.24 9.05
CA VAL A 148 -5.59 -6.22 8.29
C VAL A 148 -4.83 -6.79 7.09
N SER A 149 -5.09 -8.06 6.78
CA SER A 149 -4.35 -8.86 5.79
C SER A 149 -4.34 -8.25 4.39
N PHE A 150 -5.46 -7.72 3.92
CA PHE A 150 -5.54 -7.06 2.62
C PHE A 150 -4.90 -5.66 2.57
N ASN A 151 -4.62 -5.03 3.73
CA ASN A 151 -3.77 -3.82 3.80
C ASN A 151 -2.28 -4.19 3.85
N ALA A 152 -1.95 -5.47 3.97
CA ALA A 152 -0.61 -6.03 3.98
C ALA A 152 -0.23 -6.66 2.63
N LEU A 153 -0.81 -6.14 1.55
CA LEU A 153 -0.39 -6.38 0.17
C LEU A 153 0.72 -5.38 -0.19
N TYR A 154 1.59 -5.77 -1.13
CA TYR A 154 2.69 -4.94 -1.59
C TYR A 154 2.80 -4.94 -3.11
N LEU A 155 3.13 -3.79 -3.69
CA LEU A 155 3.41 -3.63 -5.10
C LEU A 155 4.73 -2.87 -5.26
N GLU A 156 5.74 -3.49 -5.88
CA GLU A 156 6.98 -2.79 -6.17
C GLU A 156 6.73 -1.69 -7.20
N ALA A 157 7.32 -0.51 -6.97
CA ALA A 157 7.13 0.63 -7.86
C ALA A 157 7.56 0.30 -9.29
N GLY A 158 6.58 0.27 -10.21
CA GLY A 158 6.76 0.01 -11.64
C GLY A 158 6.62 -1.46 -12.07
N GLU A 159 6.43 -2.37 -11.12
CA GLU A 159 6.00 -3.74 -11.40
C GLU A 159 4.46 -3.82 -11.44
N GLU A 160 3.94 -4.92 -11.98
CA GLU A 160 2.49 -5.19 -12.00
C GLU A 160 2.08 -6.28 -11.00
N GLU A 161 3.04 -7.06 -10.51
CA GLU A 161 2.77 -8.17 -9.60
C GLU A 161 2.53 -7.68 -8.18
N VAL A 162 1.39 -8.08 -7.62
CA VAL A 162 1.06 -7.83 -6.20
C VAL A 162 1.59 -8.99 -5.38
N LEU A 163 2.49 -8.68 -4.44
CA LEU A 163 2.97 -9.61 -3.44
C LEU A 163 2.00 -9.66 -2.25
N ASP A 164 1.78 -10.88 -1.77
CA ASP A 164 0.97 -11.19 -0.60
C ASP A 164 1.81 -12.03 0.38
N PRO A 165 2.68 -11.40 1.19
CA PRO A 165 3.56 -12.11 2.12
C PRO A 165 2.83 -12.91 3.19
N CYS A 166 1.56 -12.60 3.47
CA CYS A 166 0.74 -13.35 4.42
C CYS A 166 -0.04 -14.51 3.76
N HIS A 167 0.02 -14.63 2.43
CA HIS A 167 -0.68 -15.61 1.60
C HIS A 167 -2.19 -15.68 1.81
N GLN A 168 -2.77 -14.63 2.40
CA GLN A 168 -4.17 -14.58 2.78
C GLN A 168 -4.82 -13.26 2.38
N GLY A 169 -4.05 -12.18 2.18
CA GLY A 169 -4.57 -10.86 1.90
C GLY A 169 -5.41 -10.81 0.63
N LEU A 170 -4.98 -11.47 -0.45
CA LEU A 170 -5.75 -11.53 -1.70
C LEU A 170 -7.04 -12.34 -1.55
N SER A 171 -6.97 -13.46 -0.83
CA SER A 171 -8.13 -14.31 -0.57
C SER A 171 -9.16 -13.60 0.31
N ASP A 172 -8.70 -12.97 1.38
CA ASP A 172 -9.50 -12.15 2.29
C ASP A 172 -10.18 -11.00 1.58
N LEU A 173 -9.45 -10.30 0.72
CA LEU A 173 -9.98 -9.21 -0.08
C LEU A 173 -11.10 -9.69 -1.03
N SER A 174 -10.89 -10.81 -1.73
CA SER A 174 -11.88 -11.36 -2.67
C SER A 174 -13.13 -11.92 -1.99
N SER A 175 -13.01 -12.35 -0.74
CA SER A 175 -14.09 -12.98 0.04
C SER A 175 -14.77 -12.03 1.04
N GLY A 176 -14.29 -10.78 1.15
CA GLY A 176 -14.80 -9.81 2.12
C GLY A 176 -14.49 -10.17 3.58
N VAL A 177 -13.43 -10.95 3.82
CA VAL A 177 -13.03 -11.39 5.15
C VAL A 177 -12.01 -10.40 5.73
N VAL A 178 -12.18 -10.02 7.00
CA VAL A 178 -11.26 -9.12 7.70
C VAL A 178 -10.50 -9.91 8.77
N ARG A 179 -9.18 -9.97 8.63
CA ARG A 179 -8.27 -10.73 9.51
C ARG A 179 -6.97 -9.97 9.74
N THR A 180 -6.35 -10.18 10.89
CA THR A 180 -4.98 -9.73 11.15
C THR A 180 -3.99 -10.56 10.31
N PRO A 181 -2.95 -9.94 9.73
CA PRO A 181 -1.93 -10.66 8.97
C PRO A 181 -1.08 -11.60 9.86
N HIS A 182 -0.77 -12.78 9.33
CA HIS A 182 0.14 -13.75 9.95
C HIS A 182 1.05 -14.36 8.88
N ALA A 183 2.37 -14.16 9.00
CA ALA A 183 3.34 -14.81 8.11
C ALA A 183 3.70 -16.20 8.66
N GLY A 184 3.50 -17.24 7.87
CA GLY A 184 3.72 -18.63 8.26
C GLY A 184 2.41 -19.41 8.43
N CYS A 185 2.30 -20.53 7.72
CA CYS A 185 1.13 -21.41 7.66
C CYS A 185 0.47 -21.79 9.01
N ASN A 186 -0.80 -22.19 8.88
CA ASN A 186 -1.77 -22.66 9.89
C ASN A 186 -2.62 -21.57 10.58
N ALA A 187 -3.23 -20.67 9.80
CA ALA A 187 -4.26 -19.75 10.29
C ALA A 187 -5.60 -20.48 10.54
N ALA A 188 -5.68 -21.16 11.69
CA ALA A 188 -6.95 -21.58 12.32
C ALA A 188 -7.36 -20.66 13.48
N ARG A 189 -6.81 -19.45 13.57
CA ARG A 189 -7.06 -18.53 14.68
C ARG A 189 -7.80 -17.27 14.22
N GLU A 190 -8.99 -17.11 14.81
CA GLU A 190 -9.80 -15.90 14.95
C GLU A 190 -10.02 -15.04 13.70
N ALA A 191 -10.70 -15.62 12.69
CA ALA A 191 -11.40 -14.81 11.71
C ALA A 191 -12.64 -14.17 12.36
N LYS A 192 -12.68 -12.85 12.51
CA LYS A 192 -13.95 -12.14 12.70
C LYS A 192 -14.59 -12.00 11.34
N VAL A 193 -15.56 -12.88 11.08
CA VAL A 193 -16.34 -12.84 9.85
C VAL A 193 -17.23 -11.59 9.89
N LEU A 194 -16.79 -10.52 9.22
CA LEU A 194 -17.56 -9.30 8.98
C LEU A 194 -18.65 -9.47 7.90
N LYS A 195 -18.96 -10.72 7.53
CA LYS A 195 -19.94 -11.08 6.50
C LYS A 195 -21.27 -10.38 6.70
N THR A 196 -21.71 -10.17 7.94
CA THR A 196 -22.95 -9.45 8.24
C THR A 196 -22.91 -7.99 7.77
N VAL A 197 -21.81 -7.25 7.99
CA VAL A 197 -21.70 -5.84 7.58
C VAL A 197 -21.55 -5.73 6.05
N PHE A 198 -20.80 -6.63 5.43
CA PHE A 198 -20.69 -6.66 3.97
C PHE A 198 -22.00 -7.08 3.29
N ASP A 199 -22.72 -8.05 3.84
CA ASP A 199 -24.04 -8.45 3.36
C ASP A 199 -25.06 -7.32 3.56
N GLU A 200 -25.02 -6.59 4.69
CA GLU A 200 -25.87 -5.41 4.93
C GLU A 200 -25.53 -4.24 3.98
N ILE A 201 -24.25 -3.95 3.73
CA ILE A 201 -23.84 -2.92 2.74
C ILE A 201 -24.25 -3.37 1.33
N ARG A 202 -24.06 -4.65 0.99
CA ARG A 202 -24.44 -5.19 -0.31
C ARG A 202 -25.95 -5.15 -0.52
N GLU A 203 -26.76 -5.48 0.48
CA GLU A 203 -28.21 -5.33 0.42
C GLU A 203 -28.63 -3.85 0.35
N ALA A 204 -27.99 -2.97 1.11
CA ALA A 204 -28.26 -1.53 1.05
C ALA A 204 -27.92 -0.94 -0.34
N CYS A 205 -26.84 -1.38 -0.97
CA CYS A 205 -26.47 -0.94 -2.32
C CYS A 205 -27.33 -1.53 -3.44
N LEU A 206 -28.04 -2.64 -3.20
CA LEU A 206 -29.01 -3.22 -4.15
C LEU A 206 -30.41 -2.58 -4.05
N CYS A 207 -30.63 -1.75 -3.04
CA CYS A 207 -31.91 -1.06 -2.79
C CYS A 207 -31.95 0.38 -3.35
N PHE A 208 -30.90 0.83 -4.05
CA PHE A 208 -30.82 2.11 -4.76
C PHE A 208 -30.50 1.89 -6.23
#